data_AF-A0A819ZNV6-F1
#
_entry.id   AF-A0A819ZNV6-F1
#
_cell.length_a   1.000
_cell.length_b   1.000
_cell.length_c   1.000
_cell.angle_alpha   90.00
_cell.angle_beta   90.00
_cell.angle_gamma   90.00
#
_symmetry.space_group_name_H-M   'P 1'
#
loop_
_entity.id
_entity.type
_entity.pdbx_description
1 polymer ?
#
loop_
_entity_poly.entity_id
_entity_poly.type
_entity_poly.pdbx_seq_one_letter_code
_entity_poly.pdbx_strand_id
1 'polypeptide(L)'
;MLDNNNNTNYNWLKQTNTLDSINTFMLPTLSTQTKKTTSLIVDVDNTNKKSKTNTQTNIQNQQNDEEDDDIFRLKRRFLKDSGQLHDDNNNNNNNIKFLLFLAAYFARRQNEKKENEKQFLNEIKLKQENQVEKYRTYRIGELPDIQIRYSDIIIPLQALAQYDNHIARLLYASLFTSILNSLEDKLLPDEYFNLIQTIQHRFDVMLSQSEIFYPSFVAALLDIVLSKPEQIQISSQYISASTISSHLESVGILTIECFIRLNQQNESKQYINGPLKKKLKSDTDLNNQLYKKIDQWLELAKCYRSLANYDDVRGIFSQTPGLKSITLRAIEEESHTDFLLALNSYVTALEQYPLTDETLNDSILELEHEFWTQSMLNCCNQLNNWTIMSKHIFIDNTTFDTLWSNAHQLNYLMPYAIRAKLKLLITGNEKEQLEQNDLCQFFNNLSTNSNNTIITGNSETTFVKRSYIEKQYPFELATFFLYQKDFDRAKYYIQYAKEQFLLRWSTLSRLSEYDRKTTIQLIQPYYELDQ
;
A
#
# COMPACT_ATOMS: atom_id res chain seq x y z
N MET A 1 50.91 -23.39 29.44
CA MET A 1 50.14 -23.20 30.68
C MET A 1 49.81 -21.73 30.77
N LEU A 2 48.58 -21.24 30.70
CA LEU A 2 47.24 -21.83 30.68
C LEU A 2 46.32 -20.75 30.06
N ASP A 3 45.31 -21.20 29.32
CA ASP A 3 44.23 -20.39 28.77
C ASP A 3 43.48 -19.55 29.82
N ASN A 4 42.86 -18.44 29.40
CA ASN A 4 41.41 -18.32 29.54
C ASN A 4 40.78 -17.20 28.70
N ASN A 5 39.91 -17.65 27.80
CA ASN A 5 38.83 -16.92 27.16
C ASN A 5 37.98 -16.13 28.16
N ASN A 6 37.63 -14.90 27.82
CA ASN A 6 36.35 -14.30 28.20
C ASN A 6 35.79 -13.54 27.01
N ASN A 7 35.26 -14.34 26.07
CA ASN A 7 34.37 -13.88 25.02
C ASN A 7 32.96 -13.79 25.64
N THR A 8 32.65 -12.67 26.29
CA THR A 8 31.29 -12.41 26.75
C THR A 8 30.46 -11.96 25.56
N ASN A 9 29.83 -12.93 24.89
CA ASN A 9 28.78 -12.69 23.91
C ASN A 9 27.71 -11.78 24.52
N TYR A 10 27.65 -10.55 24.00
CA TYR A 10 26.60 -9.59 24.29
C TYR A 10 25.27 -10.18 23.79
N ASN A 11 24.33 -10.38 24.71
CA ASN A 11 23.08 -11.08 24.45
C ASN A 11 21.98 -10.05 24.12
N TRP A 12 21.74 -9.84 22.83
CA TRP A 12 20.78 -8.87 22.27
C TRP A 12 19.31 -9.21 22.56
N LEU A 13 19.02 -10.37 23.14
CA LEU A 13 17.66 -10.87 23.39
C LEU A 13 16.88 -10.17 24.52
N LYS A 14 17.47 -9.23 25.27
CA LYS A 14 16.87 -8.70 26.51
C LYS A 14 16.43 -7.23 26.49
N GLN A 15 16.58 -6.50 25.38
CA GLN A 15 16.10 -5.13 25.29
C GLN A 15 15.17 -4.92 24.10
N THR A 16 13.91 -5.34 24.27
CA THR A 16 12.79 -4.80 23.51
C THR A 16 11.84 -4.12 24.50
N ASN A 17 12.13 -2.86 24.85
CA ASN A 17 11.05 -1.92 25.14
C ASN A 17 10.48 -1.48 23.79
N THR A 18 9.75 -2.40 23.14
CA THR A 18 9.00 -2.16 21.91
C THR A 18 7.58 -1.79 22.31
N LEU A 19 7.38 -0.50 22.58
CA LEU A 19 6.04 0.08 22.57
C LEU A 19 5.62 0.24 21.10
N ASP A 20 4.60 -0.51 20.74
CA ASP A 20 3.67 -0.34 19.63
C ASP A 20 4.18 -0.40 18.19
N SER A 21 3.77 -1.46 17.50
CA SER A 21 3.87 -1.57 16.04
C SER A 21 2.62 -2.27 15.48
N ILE A 22 1.47 -1.61 15.61
CA ILE A 22 0.24 -1.96 14.87
C ILE A 22 0.33 -1.44 13.41
N ASN A 23 1.13 -0.41 13.15
CA ASN A 23 1.16 0.30 11.88
C ASN A 23 2.13 -0.32 10.85
N THR A 24 2.18 -1.65 10.69
CA THR A 24 3.17 -2.32 9.81
C THR A 24 2.66 -2.65 8.39
N PHE A 25 1.45 -2.20 8.01
CA PHE A 25 0.83 -2.64 6.75
C PHE A 25 0.67 -1.48 5.78
N MET A 26 1.57 -1.35 4.80
CA MET A 26 1.21 -0.80 3.49
C MET A 26 2.17 -1.07 2.33
N LEU A 27 1.58 -1.07 1.13
CA LEU A 27 2.11 -1.49 -0.16
C LEU A 27 2.87 -0.38 -0.94
N PRO A 28 3.93 -0.72 -1.69
CA PRO A 28 4.55 0.14 -2.72
C PRO A 28 3.78 0.33 -4.02
N THR A 29 4.09 1.50 -4.59
CA THR A 29 3.87 1.91 -5.97
C THR A 29 4.81 1.19 -6.93
N LEU A 30 4.25 0.73 -8.05
CA LEU A 30 4.99 0.22 -9.18
C LEU A 30 5.51 1.44 -9.97
N SER A 31 6.82 1.73 -9.91
CA SER A 31 7.46 2.60 -10.90
C SER A 31 7.64 1.83 -12.21
N THR A 32 6.55 1.43 -12.86
CA THR A 32 6.58 0.99 -14.26
C THR A 32 6.21 2.17 -15.13
N GLN A 33 7.21 2.65 -15.85
CA GLN A 33 7.13 3.25 -17.18
C GLN A 33 5.76 3.84 -17.51
N THR A 34 5.64 5.16 -17.36
CA THR A 34 4.58 5.95 -17.98
C THR A 34 4.61 5.73 -19.50
N LYS A 35 3.92 4.72 -20.00
CA LYS A 35 3.38 4.76 -21.35
C LYS A 35 2.34 5.87 -21.31
N LYS A 36 2.71 7.03 -21.84
CA LYS A 36 1.81 8.16 -22.09
C LYS A 36 0.54 7.61 -22.73
N THR A 37 -0.54 7.56 -21.96
CA THR A 37 -1.88 7.37 -22.50
C THR A 37 -2.22 8.65 -23.23
N THR A 38 -2.59 8.51 -24.51
CA THR A 38 -3.03 9.58 -25.38
C THR A 38 -4.35 10.13 -24.86
N SER A 39 -4.30 11.15 -24.00
CA SER A 39 -5.47 11.97 -23.65
C SER A 39 -5.36 13.31 -24.39
N LEU A 40 -6.23 13.46 -25.39
CA LEU A 40 -6.78 14.70 -25.95
C LEU A 40 -6.00 15.99 -25.60
N ILE A 41 -4.87 16.17 -26.27
CA ILE A 41 -4.35 17.51 -26.52
C ILE A 41 -5.28 18.10 -27.56
N VAL A 42 -5.92 19.22 -27.24
CA VAL A 42 -6.54 20.07 -28.26
C VAL A 42 -5.40 20.64 -29.07
N ASP A 43 -5.06 19.97 -30.18
CA ASP A 43 -4.11 20.47 -31.16
C ASP A 43 -4.72 21.72 -31.81
N VAL A 44 -4.29 22.88 -31.34
CA VAL A 44 -4.47 24.13 -32.07
C VAL A 44 -3.48 24.11 -33.22
N ASP A 45 -3.99 23.75 -34.40
CA ASP A 45 -3.29 23.79 -35.68
C ASP A 45 -2.56 25.12 -35.87
N ASN A 46 -1.24 25.09 -35.66
CA ASN A 46 -0.36 26.18 -36.06
C ASN A 46 0.32 25.80 -37.37
N THR A 47 -0.23 26.39 -38.43
CA THR A 47 0.16 26.31 -39.83
C THR A 47 1.68 26.40 -40.08
N ASN A 48 2.13 25.56 -41.02
CA ASN A 48 3.22 25.80 -41.98
C ASN A 48 4.48 26.54 -41.48
N LYS A 49 5.52 25.76 -41.15
CA LYS A 49 6.91 26.07 -41.53
C LYS A 49 7.78 24.80 -41.47
N LYS A 50 7.90 24.14 -42.64
CA LYS A 50 8.92 23.12 -42.90
C LYS A 50 10.30 23.78 -42.86
N SER A 51 11.10 23.54 -41.82
CA SER A 51 12.55 23.73 -41.87
C SER A 51 13.21 22.40 -42.27
N LYS A 52 13.75 22.41 -43.49
CA LYS A 52 14.54 21.35 -44.11
C LYS A 52 15.90 21.22 -43.41
N THR A 53 16.05 20.30 -42.46
CA THR A 53 17.37 19.86 -41.98
C THR A 53 17.25 18.46 -41.36
N ASN A 54 17.06 17.40 -42.15
CA ASN A 54 17.26 16.02 -41.67
C ASN A 54 17.39 14.94 -42.78
N THR A 55 17.61 15.32 -44.03
CA THR A 55 17.75 14.36 -45.14
C THR A 55 19.18 13.84 -45.36
N GLN A 56 20.19 14.30 -44.61
CA GLN A 56 21.57 13.88 -44.82
C GLN A 56 22.06 12.80 -43.83
N THR A 57 21.46 12.67 -42.64
CA THR A 57 21.88 11.68 -41.62
C THR A 57 21.30 10.28 -41.85
N ASN A 58 20.14 10.16 -42.51
CA ASN A 58 19.53 8.84 -42.79
C ASN A 58 20.18 8.09 -43.96
N ILE A 59 20.82 8.80 -44.91
CA ILE A 59 21.47 8.15 -46.06
C ILE A 59 22.80 7.51 -45.65
N GLN A 60 23.54 8.13 -44.73
CA GLN A 60 24.81 7.60 -44.22
C GLN A 60 24.63 6.36 -43.33
N ASN A 61 23.56 6.30 -42.53
CA ASN A 61 23.30 5.12 -41.69
C ASN A 61 22.87 3.88 -42.51
N GLN A 62 22.09 4.07 -43.59
CA GLN A 62 21.70 2.95 -44.46
C GLN A 62 22.89 2.37 -45.26
N GLN A 63 23.82 3.21 -45.70
CA GLN A 63 25.02 2.75 -46.41
C GLN A 63 26.00 2.01 -45.48
N ASN A 64 26.13 2.44 -44.22
CA ASN A 64 26.98 1.76 -43.24
C ASN A 64 26.43 0.38 -42.85
N ASP A 65 25.10 0.22 -42.76
CA ASP A 65 24.47 -1.07 -42.43
C ASP A 65 24.63 -2.10 -43.57
N GLU A 66 24.61 -1.68 -44.84
CA GLU A 66 24.83 -2.55 -46.01
C GLU A 66 26.29 -2.99 -46.16
N GLU A 67 27.25 -2.07 -45.94
CA GLU A 67 28.68 -2.39 -45.97
C GLU A 67 29.07 -3.36 -44.85
N ASP A 68 28.49 -3.18 -43.66
CA ASP A 68 28.69 -4.10 -42.54
C ASP A 68 28.17 -5.51 -42.88
N ASP A 69 26.98 -5.64 -43.47
CA ASP A 69 26.40 -6.93 -43.84
C ASP A 69 27.23 -7.68 -44.91
N ASP A 70 27.82 -6.97 -45.86
CA ASP A 70 28.73 -7.53 -46.85
C ASP A 70 30.07 -7.95 -46.24
N ILE A 71 30.63 -7.16 -45.31
CA ILE A 71 31.81 -7.54 -44.51
C ILE A 71 31.51 -8.81 -43.70
N PHE A 72 30.31 -8.97 -43.13
CA PHE A 72 29.91 -10.19 -42.42
C PHE A 72 29.67 -11.40 -43.32
N ARG A 73 29.25 -11.18 -44.57
CA ARG A 73 29.16 -12.22 -45.60
C ARG A 73 30.54 -12.71 -46.01
N LEU A 74 31.48 -11.79 -46.22
CA LEU A 74 32.88 -12.13 -46.51
C LEU A 74 33.52 -12.84 -45.31
N LYS A 75 33.36 -12.33 -44.09
CA LYS A 75 33.92 -12.95 -42.87
C LYS A 75 33.34 -14.36 -42.64
N ARG A 76 32.05 -14.58 -42.93
CA ARG A 76 31.43 -15.92 -42.93
C ARG A 76 32.02 -16.87 -43.98
N ARG A 77 32.38 -16.37 -45.16
CA ARG A 77 33.07 -17.16 -46.19
C ARG A 77 34.52 -17.48 -45.78
N PHE A 78 35.27 -16.48 -45.32
CA PHE A 78 36.64 -16.70 -44.83
C PHE A 78 36.71 -17.69 -43.67
N LEU A 79 35.77 -17.62 -42.72
CA LEU A 79 35.69 -18.57 -41.61
C LEU A 79 35.28 -19.98 -42.07
N LYS A 80 34.41 -20.09 -43.09
CA LYS A 80 34.01 -21.37 -43.67
C LYS A 80 35.15 -22.03 -44.46
N ASP A 81 35.91 -21.25 -45.20
CA ASP A 81 37.06 -21.73 -45.98
C ASP A 81 38.24 -22.10 -45.08
N SER A 82 38.44 -21.39 -43.96
CA SER A 82 39.46 -21.75 -42.96
C SER A 82 39.16 -23.05 -42.20
N GLY A 83 37.89 -23.45 -42.12
CA GLY A 83 37.47 -24.71 -41.50
C GLY A 83 37.54 -25.93 -42.42
N GLN A 84 37.74 -25.73 -43.73
CA GLN A 84 37.81 -26.82 -44.72
C GLN A 84 39.23 -27.30 -45.03
N LEU A 85 40.27 -26.66 -44.50
CA LEU A 85 41.67 -26.97 -44.86
C LEU A 85 42.37 -27.99 -43.95
N HIS A 86 41.70 -28.61 -42.97
CA HIS A 86 42.28 -29.72 -42.20
C HIS A 86 41.22 -30.78 -41.86
N ASP A 87 40.85 -31.58 -42.86
CA ASP A 87 40.18 -32.85 -42.65
C ASP A 87 41.23 -33.93 -42.37
N ASP A 88 41.52 -34.18 -41.09
CA ASP A 88 42.08 -35.45 -40.61
C ASP A 88 41.54 -35.80 -39.20
N ASN A 89 40.53 -36.68 -39.17
CA ASN A 89 40.19 -37.68 -38.15
C ASN A 89 40.29 -37.38 -36.62
N ASN A 90 39.95 -36.17 -36.16
CA ASN A 90 39.61 -35.94 -34.73
C ASN A 90 38.47 -34.91 -34.50
N ASN A 91 37.51 -34.89 -35.44
CA ASN A 91 36.67 -33.74 -35.75
C ASN A 91 35.43 -33.45 -34.87
N ASN A 92 35.12 -34.26 -33.85
CA ASN A 92 33.92 -33.97 -33.03
C ASN A 92 34.17 -32.88 -31.96
N ASN A 93 35.34 -32.84 -31.31
CA ASN A 93 35.61 -31.85 -30.27
C ASN A 93 35.95 -30.45 -30.82
N ASN A 94 36.57 -30.37 -32.00
CA ASN A 94 36.95 -29.10 -32.62
C ASN A 94 35.75 -28.37 -33.24
N ASN A 95 34.81 -29.10 -33.84
CA ASN A 95 33.55 -28.52 -34.35
C ASN A 95 32.65 -27.99 -33.22
N ILE A 96 32.58 -28.69 -32.08
CA ILE A 96 31.84 -28.22 -30.90
C ILE A 96 32.50 -26.96 -30.33
N LYS A 97 33.82 -26.93 -30.22
CA LYS A 97 34.57 -25.75 -29.74
C LYS A 97 34.39 -24.53 -30.65
N PHE A 98 34.31 -24.76 -31.96
CA PHE A 98 34.07 -23.70 -32.95
C PHE A 98 32.63 -23.17 -32.92
N LEU A 99 31.62 -24.04 -32.81
CA LEU A 99 30.22 -23.63 -32.63
C LEU A 99 30.01 -22.88 -31.32
N LEU A 100 30.67 -23.30 -30.24
CA LEU A 100 30.62 -22.60 -28.94
C LEU A 100 31.27 -21.21 -29.04
N PHE A 101 32.38 -21.08 -29.77
CA PHE A 101 33.03 -19.78 -30.00
C PHE A 101 32.17 -18.83 -30.82
N LEU A 102 31.50 -19.33 -31.88
CA LEU A 102 30.54 -18.54 -32.65
C LEU A 102 29.33 -18.12 -31.80
N ALA A 103 28.77 -19.04 -31.00
CA ALA A 103 27.66 -18.72 -30.09
C ALA A 103 28.07 -17.67 -29.04
N ALA A 104 29.26 -17.79 -28.46
CA ALA A 104 29.81 -16.81 -27.53
C ALA A 104 30.05 -15.44 -28.18
N TYR A 105 30.53 -15.41 -29.43
CA TYR A 105 30.72 -14.17 -30.20
C TYR A 105 29.40 -13.48 -30.52
N PHE A 106 28.38 -14.22 -30.97
CA PHE A 106 27.04 -13.66 -31.21
C PHE A 106 26.36 -13.22 -29.92
N ALA A 107 26.50 -13.97 -28.82
CA ALA A 107 25.99 -13.58 -27.51
C ALA A 107 26.66 -12.29 -27.00
N ARG A 108 27.99 -12.19 -27.11
CA ARG A 108 28.75 -10.98 -26.73
C ARG A 108 28.35 -9.77 -27.55
N ARG A 109 28.21 -9.90 -28.87
CA ARG A 109 27.78 -8.80 -29.75
C ARG A 109 26.34 -8.38 -29.48
N GLN A 110 25.45 -9.33 -29.17
CA GLN A 110 24.08 -9.01 -28.81
C GLN A 110 24.02 -8.28 -27.46
N ASN A 111 24.90 -8.63 -26.51
CA ASN A 111 25.06 -7.89 -25.26
C ASN A 111 25.63 -6.49 -25.51
N GLU A 112 26.67 -6.33 -26.33
CA GLU A 112 27.26 -5.03 -26.68
C GLU A 112 26.24 -4.13 -27.42
N LYS A 113 25.45 -4.67 -28.35
CA LYS A 113 24.35 -3.93 -28.99
C LYS A 113 23.30 -3.48 -27.96
N LYS A 114 22.89 -4.37 -27.05
CA LYS A 114 21.94 -4.03 -25.97
C LYS A 114 22.51 -2.97 -25.02
N GLU A 115 23.82 -3.01 -24.73
CA GLU A 115 24.47 -2.00 -23.89
C GLU A 115 24.55 -0.65 -24.60
N ASN A 116 24.91 -0.61 -25.88
CA ASN A 116 24.94 0.61 -26.66
C ASN A 116 23.54 1.23 -26.84
N GLU A 117 22.51 0.41 -27.08
CA GLU A 117 21.12 0.86 -27.10
C GLU A 117 20.70 1.47 -25.74
N LYS A 118 21.09 0.83 -24.62
CA LYS A 118 20.84 1.37 -23.28
C LYS A 118 21.56 2.70 -23.06
N GLN A 119 22.82 2.82 -23.47
CA GLN A 119 23.59 4.06 -23.35
C GLN A 119 22.97 5.18 -24.19
N PHE A 120 22.60 4.91 -25.44
CA PHE A 120 21.93 5.88 -26.31
C PHE A 120 20.58 6.35 -25.75
N LEU A 121 19.76 5.42 -25.22
CA LEU A 121 18.52 5.77 -24.55
C LEU A 121 18.75 6.62 -23.30
N ASN A 122 19.81 6.34 -22.52
CA ASN A 122 20.18 7.13 -21.35
C ASN A 122 20.65 8.53 -21.75
N GLU A 123 21.41 8.69 -22.83
CA GLU A 123 21.80 10.00 -23.34
C GLU A 123 20.60 10.84 -23.81
N ILE A 124 19.61 10.21 -24.47
CA ILE A 124 18.36 10.88 -24.84
C ILE A 124 17.61 11.33 -23.59
N LYS A 125 17.51 10.48 -22.56
CA LYS A 125 16.90 10.85 -21.28
C LYS A 125 17.63 12.01 -20.61
N LEU A 126 18.96 11.97 -20.52
CA LEU A 126 19.77 13.05 -19.95
C LEU A 126 19.60 14.37 -20.71
N LYS A 127 19.49 14.32 -22.05
CA LYS A 127 19.21 15.51 -22.86
C LYS A 127 17.81 16.06 -22.62
N GLN A 128 16.81 15.19 -22.41
CA GLN A 128 15.44 15.58 -22.07
C GLN A 128 15.33 16.14 -20.65
N GLU A 129 16.01 15.53 -19.67
CA GLU A 129 16.04 15.99 -18.27
C GLU A 129 16.70 17.37 -18.13
N ASN A 130 17.73 17.65 -18.93
CA ASN A 130 18.40 18.96 -18.94
C ASN A 130 17.64 20.03 -19.74
N GLN A 131 16.63 19.66 -20.54
CA GLN A 131 15.90 20.58 -21.39
C GLN A 131 14.60 21.01 -20.72
N VAL A 132 14.58 22.24 -20.19
CA VAL A 132 13.38 22.83 -19.57
C VAL A 132 12.47 23.39 -20.66
N GLU A 133 11.24 22.86 -20.75
CA GLU A 133 10.21 23.36 -21.66
C GLU A 133 9.46 24.54 -21.02
N LYS A 134 9.23 25.61 -21.81
CA LYS A 134 8.43 26.76 -21.38
C LYS A 134 7.04 26.69 -21.99
N TYR A 135 6.02 26.60 -21.14
CA TYR A 135 4.61 26.57 -21.57
C TYR A 135 4.02 27.95 -21.89
N ARG A 136 4.71 29.03 -21.51
CA ARG A 136 4.26 30.42 -21.73
C ARG A 136 5.36 31.26 -22.35
N THR A 137 4.95 32.14 -23.26
CA THR A 137 5.77 33.25 -23.75
C THR A 137 5.59 34.47 -22.84
N TYR A 138 6.69 35.04 -22.36
CA TYR A 138 6.67 36.22 -21.50
C TYR A 138 7.00 37.46 -22.33
N ARG A 139 6.17 38.50 -22.23
CA ARG A 139 6.48 39.80 -22.82
C ARG A 139 7.55 40.50 -22.00
N ILE A 140 8.56 41.04 -22.67
CA ILE A 140 9.64 41.83 -22.07
C ILE A 140 9.38 43.30 -22.44
N GLY A 141 9.21 44.18 -21.44
CA GLY A 141 8.95 45.62 -21.61
C GLY A 141 9.01 46.36 -20.26
N GLU A 142 8.90 47.70 -20.27
CA GLU A 142 8.98 48.51 -19.05
C GLU A 142 7.76 48.35 -18.11
N LEU A 143 6.59 48.06 -18.68
CA LEU A 143 5.35 47.85 -17.92
C LEU A 143 5.08 46.35 -17.73
N PRO A 144 4.53 45.92 -16.58
CA PRO A 144 4.21 44.53 -16.32
C PRO A 144 3.11 44.00 -17.27
N ASP A 145 3.19 42.71 -17.57
CA ASP A 145 2.23 42.00 -18.42
C ASP A 145 0.95 41.69 -17.64
N ILE A 146 -0.04 42.59 -17.71
CA ILE A 146 -1.26 42.54 -16.89
C ILE A 146 -2.37 41.67 -17.53
N GLN A 147 -2.38 41.53 -18.87
CA GLN A 147 -3.44 40.80 -19.60
C GLN A 147 -2.98 39.40 -20.02
N ILE A 148 -2.98 38.49 -19.04
CA ILE A 148 -2.57 37.09 -19.25
C ILE A 148 -3.72 36.31 -19.88
N ARG A 149 -3.46 35.59 -20.98
CA ARG A 149 -4.46 34.70 -21.60
C ARG A 149 -4.75 33.51 -20.70
N TYR A 150 -6.00 33.05 -20.66
CA TYR A 150 -6.39 31.89 -19.84
C TYR A 150 -5.62 30.61 -20.20
N SER A 151 -5.32 30.38 -21.48
CA SER A 151 -4.49 29.26 -21.94
C SER A 151 -3.14 29.21 -21.24
N ASP A 152 -2.55 30.39 -21.01
CA ASP A 152 -1.21 30.55 -20.46
C ASP A 152 -1.18 30.37 -18.93
N ILE A 153 -2.34 30.12 -18.31
CA ILE A 153 -2.50 29.75 -16.90
C ILE A 153 -2.88 28.27 -16.79
N ILE A 154 -3.82 27.82 -17.62
CA ILE A 154 -4.34 26.44 -17.57
C ILE A 154 -3.27 25.42 -17.97
N ILE A 155 -2.53 25.67 -19.06
CA ILE A 155 -1.52 24.72 -19.57
C ILE A 155 -0.38 24.51 -18.56
N PRO A 156 0.25 25.57 -18.00
CA PRO A 156 1.26 25.39 -16.97
C PRO A 156 0.71 24.71 -15.71
N LEU A 157 -0.52 25.02 -15.31
CA LEU A 157 -1.14 24.43 -14.13
C LEU A 157 -1.39 22.92 -14.32
N GLN A 158 -1.84 22.51 -15.52
CA GLN A 158 -1.99 21.10 -15.88
C GLN A 158 -0.64 20.37 -15.92
N ALA A 159 0.39 20.98 -16.52
CA ALA A 159 1.73 20.41 -16.53
C ALA A 159 2.24 20.23 -15.09
N LEU A 160 2.08 21.24 -14.24
CA LEU A 160 2.49 21.18 -12.84
C LEU A 160 1.78 20.06 -12.07
N ALA A 161 0.48 19.88 -12.28
CA ALA A 161 -0.29 18.79 -11.68
C ALA A 161 0.11 17.39 -12.17
N GLN A 162 0.73 17.25 -13.34
CA GLN A 162 1.24 15.95 -13.81
C GLN A 162 2.56 15.55 -13.14
N TYR A 163 3.34 16.54 -12.67
CA TYR A 163 4.64 16.31 -12.03
C TYR A 163 4.58 16.29 -10.51
N ASP A 164 3.67 17.07 -9.90
CA ASP A 164 3.52 17.16 -8.44
C ASP A 164 2.16 16.64 -7.98
N ASN A 165 2.18 15.51 -7.27
CA ASN A 165 1.00 14.85 -6.71
C ASN A 165 0.28 15.71 -5.66
N HIS A 166 1.01 16.57 -4.94
CA HIS A 166 0.39 17.45 -3.95
C HIS A 166 -0.45 18.53 -4.62
N ILE A 167 0.07 19.14 -5.69
CA ILE A 167 -0.65 20.15 -6.47
C ILE A 167 -1.81 19.51 -7.22
N ALA A 168 -1.60 18.30 -7.77
CA ALA A 168 -2.67 17.52 -8.40
C ALA A 168 -3.86 17.31 -7.45
N ARG A 169 -3.58 16.93 -6.19
CA ARG A 169 -4.60 16.77 -5.15
C ARG A 169 -5.38 18.06 -4.92
N LEU A 170 -4.69 19.17 -4.67
CA LEU A 170 -5.33 20.46 -4.38
C LEU A 170 -6.19 20.96 -5.56
N LEU A 171 -5.66 20.82 -6.78
CA LEU A 171 -6.37 21.18 -8.00
C LEU A 171 -7.62 20.31 -8.16
N TYR A 172 -7.49 18.99 -8.02
CA TYR A 172 -8.60 18.06 -8.14
C TYR A 172 -9.71 18.35 -7.12
N ALA A 173 -9.35 18.48 -5.85
CA ALA A 173 -10.32 18.79 -4.79
C ALA A 173 -11.02 20.14 -5.02
N SER A 174 -10.29 21.19 -5.39
CA SER A 174 -10.87 22.51 -5.64
C SER A 174 -11.77 22.56 -6.88
N LEU A 175 -11.39 21.90 -7.98
CA LEU A 175 -12.25 21.81 -9.16
C LEU A 175 -13.51 21.02 -8.88
N PHE A 176 -13.38 19.86 -8.22
CA PHE A 176 -14.51 18.99 -7.93
C PHE A 176 -15.55 19.69 -7.04
N THR A 177 -15.09 20.33 -5.96
CA THR A 177 -15.96 21.09 -5.05
C THR A 177 -16.63 22.28 -5.76
N SER A 178 -15.89 23.00 -6.60
CA SER A 178 -16.44 24.12 -7.40
C SER A 178 -17.49 23.66 -8.41
N ILE A 179 -17.26 22.51 -9.07
CA ILE A 179 -18.23 21.90 -9.99
C ILE A 179 -19.48 21.48 -9.22
N LEU A 180 -19.34 20.83 -8.06
CA LEU A 180 -20.48 20.46 -7.22
C LEU A 180 -21.31 21.67 -6.78
N ASN A 181 -20.68 22.77 -6.38
CA ASN A 181 -21.38 24.03 -6.07
C ASN A 181 -22.13 24.57 -7.29
N SER A 182 -21.50 24.54 -8.46
CA SER A 182 -22.12 25.02 -9.70
C SER A 182 -23.28 24.15 -10.18
N LEU A 183 -23.28 22.85 -9.82
CA LEU A 183 -24.34 21.90 -10.15
C LEU A 183 -25.53 22.03 -9.20
N GLU A 184 -25.28 22.34 -7.93
CA GLU A 184 -26.31 22.59 -6.92
C GLU A 184 -27.25 23.72 -7.35
N ASP A 185 -26.72 24.79 -7.95
CA ASP A 185 -27.52 25.93 -8.45
C ASP A 185 -28.32 25.62 -9.73
N LYS A 186 -27.89 24.62 -10.52
CA LYS A 186 -28.41 24.38 -11.88
C LYS A 186 -29.37 23.20 -11.97
N LEU A 187 -29.21 22.19 -11.12
CA LEU A 187 -29.97 20.95 -11.17
C LEU A 187 -31.22 21.03 -10.31
N LEU A 188 -32.22 20.21 -10.67
CA LEU A 188 -33.37 19.97 -9.80
C LEU A 188 -32.91 19.24 -8.53
N PRO A 189 -33.55 19.47 -7.37
CA PRO A 189 -33.13 18.88 -6.10
C PRO A 189 -33.10 17.33 -6.14
N ASP A 190 -34.04 16.71 -6.86
CA ASP A 190 -34.12 15.25 -6.99
C ASP A 190 -32.97 14.67 -7.84
N GLU A 191 -32.59 15.36 -8.92
CA GLU A 191 -31.47 14.95 -9.78
C GLU A 191 -30.14 15.13 -9.06
N TYR A 192 -30.00 16.22 -8.31
CA TYR A 192 -28.82 16.49 -7.49
C TYR A 192 -28.65 15.43 -6.39
N PHE A 193 -29.74 15.02 -5.74
CA PHE A 193 -29.71 13.96 -4.73
C PHE A 193 -29.25 12.61 -5.31
N ASN A 194 -29.77 12.21 -6.47
CA ASN A 194 -29.34 10.98 -7.15
C ASN A 194 -27.85 11.03 -7.56
N LEU A 195 -27.38 12.20 -8.00
CA LEU A 195 -25.98 12.42 -8.33
C LEU A 195 -25.09 12.25 -7.09
N ILE A 196 -25.46 12.85 -5.96
CA ILE A 196 -24.72 12.71 -4.69
C ILE A 196 -24.67 11.25 -4.25
N GLN A 197 -25.80 10.52 -4.29
CA GLN A 197 -25.81 9.10 -3.93
C GLN A 197 -24.89 8.27 -4.82
N THR A 198 -24.87 8.58 -6.12
CA THR A 198 -23.95 7.93 -7.05
C THR A 198 -22.50 8.24 -6.68
N ILE A 199 -22.17 9.48 -6.34
CA ILE A 199 -20.81 9.86 -5.90
C ILE A 199 -20.42 9.12 -4.61
N GLN A 200 -21.30 9.10 -3.61
CA GLN A 200 -21.06 8.39 -2.34
C GLN A 200 -20.75 6.91 -2.60
N HIS A 201 -21.60 6.22 -3.39
CA HIS A 201 -21.38 4.83 -3.74
C HIS A 201 -20.05 4.62 -4.49
N ARG A 202 -19.69 5.52 -5.41
CA ARG A 202 -18.40 5.44 -6.12
C ARG A 202 -17.22 5.63 -5.18
N PHE A 203 -17.30 6.52 -4.21
CA PHE A 203 -16.25 6.71 -3.21
C PHE A 203 -16.11 5.48 -2.30
N ASP A 204 -17.21 4.88 -1.84
CA ASP A 204 -17.17 3.62 -1.08
C ASP A 204 -16.49 2.49 -1.90
N VAL A 205 -16.83 2.38 -3.18
CA VAL A 205 -16.21 1.39 -4.09
C VAL A 205 -14.72 1.69 -4.29
N MET A 206 -14.34 2.96 -4.46
CA MET A 206 -12.93 3.34 -4.61
C MET A 206 -12.09 3.00 -3.38
N LEU A 207 -12.61 3.23 -2.17
CA LEU A 207 -11.91 2.94 -0.92
C LEU A 207 -11.87 1.44 -0.60
N SER A 208 -12.93 0.69 -0.90
CA SER A 208 -12.97 -0.75 -0.67
C SER A 208 -12.09 -1.55 -1.65
N GLN A 209 -11.95 -1.09 -2.90
CA GLN A 209 -11.15 -1.74 -3.93
C GLN A 209 -9.69 -1.29 -3.95
N SER A 210 -9.34 -0.21 -3.25
CA SER A 210 -7.97 0.28 -3.25
C SER A 210 -7.07 -0.64 -2.42
N GLU A 211 -6.05 -1.22 -3.06
CA GLU A 211 -5.06 -2.05 -2.35
C GLU A 211 -3.89 -1.23 -1.83
N ILE A 212 -3.48 -0.18 -2.55
CA ILE A 212 -2.24 0.58 -2.28
C ILE A 212 -2.48 1.76 -1.33
N PHE A 213 -3.73 2.21 -1.17
CA PHE A 213 -4.10 3.34 -0.32
C PHE A 213 -3.15 4.54 -0.44
N TYR A 214 -2.97 5.05 -1.68
CA TYR A 214 -2.01 6.12 -1.93
C TYR A 214 -2.39 7.40 -1.19
N PRO A 215 -1.52 7.98 -0.34
CA PRO A 215 -1.91 9.06 0.57
C PRO A 215 -2.48 10.30 -0.15
N SER A 216 -1.86 10.76 -1.23
CA SER A 216 -2.36 11.96 -1.93
C SER A 216 -3.73 11.74 -2.57
N PHE A 217 -4.05 10.51 -2.97
CA PHE A 217 -5.36 10.16 -3.54
C PHE A 217 -6.43 10.07 -2.45
N VAL A 218 -6.16 9.35 -1.36
CA VAL A 218 -7.09 9.24 -0.22
C VAL A 218 -7.33 10.61 0.39
N ALA A 219 -6.28 11.42 0.58
CA ALA A 219 -6.43 12.81 1.02
C ALA A 219 -7.31 13.63 0.08
N ALA A 220 -7.17 13.49 -1.25
CA ALA A 220 -8.01 14.21 -2.21
C ALA A 220 -9.51 13.88 -2.04
N LEU A 221 -9.82 12.60 -1.85
CA LEU A 221 -11.19 12.13 -1.63
C LEU A 221 -11.75 12.68 -0.32
N LEU A 222 -10.98 12.60 0.76
CA LEU A 222 -11.39 13.10 2.07
C LEU A 222 -11.53 14.63 2.08
N ASP A 223 -10.68 15.37 1.37
CA ASP A 223 -10.78 16.83 1.21
C ASP A 223 -12.12 17.22 0.53
N ILE A 224 -12.55 16.47 -0.48
CA ILE A 224 -13.84 16.67 -1.15
C ILE A 224 -15.00 16.43 -0.18
N VAL A 225 -14.93 15.37 0.61
CA VAL A 225 -15.93 15.00 1.62
C VAL A 225 -16.03 16.08 2.69
N LEU A 226 -14.89 16.54 3.20
CA LEU A 226 -14.78 17.63 4.18
C LEU A 226 -15.32 18.97 3.67
N SER A 227 -15.29 19.21 2.35
CA SER A 227 -15.86 20.43 1.77
C SER A 227 -17.38 20.46 1.82
N LYS A 228 -18.06 19.30 1.75
CA LYS A 228 -19.53 19.19 1.81
C LYS A 228 -19.98 18.05 2.74
N PRO A 229 -19.71 18.14 4.04
CA PRO A 229 -19.94 17.04 4.99
C PRO A 229 -21.43 16.81 5.27
N GLU A 230 -22.30 17.80 5.02
CA GLU A 230 -23.75 17.66 5.16
C GLU A 230 -24.38 16.80 4.06
N GLN A 231 -23.76 16.78 2.87
CA GLN A 231 -24.33 16.15 1.68
C GLN A 231 -23.65 14.82 1.36
N ILE A 232 -22.34 14.71 1.58
CA ILE A 232 -21.55 13.51 1.26
C ILE A 232 -21.19 12.79 2.55
N GLN A 233 -21.86 11.67 2.82
CA GLN A 233 -21.54 10.77 3.92
C GLN A 233 -21.09 9.42 3.34
N ILE A 234 -19.86 9.03 3.67
CA ILE A 234 -19.22 7.76 3.28
C ILE A 234 -19.25 6.82 4.49
N SER A 235 -19.18 5.50 4.26
CA SER A 235 -19.03 4.54 5.36
C SER A 235 -17.78 4.82 6.21
N SER A 236 -17.96 4.86 7.54
CA SER A 236 -16.87 5.17 8.48
C SER A 236 -15.81 4.08 8.55
N GLN A 237 -16.20 2.81 8.34
CA GLN A 237 -15.30 1.68 8.27
C GLN A 237 -14.29 1.79 7.10
N TYR A 238 -14.73 2.27 5.94
CA TYR A 238 -13.83 2.45 4.80
C TYR A 238 -12.90 3.63 5.02
N ILE A 239 -13.38 4.70 5.65
CA ILE A 239 -12.55 5.87 5.99
C ILE A 239 -11.44 5.43 6.95
N SER A 240 -11.79 4.81 8.08
CA SER A 240 -10.83 4.39 9.10
C SER A 240 -9.78 3.44 8.54
N ALA A 241 -10.21 2.37 7.85
CA ALA A 241 -9.31 1.40 7.23
C ALA A 241 -8.36 2.06 6.22
N SER A 242 -8.88 2.97 5.39
CA SER A 242 -8.07 3.69 4.41
C SER A 242 -7.09 4.66 5.06
N THR A 243 -7.51 5.37 6.12
CA THR A 243 -6.68 6.40 6.77
C THR A 243 -5.59 5.79 7.63
N ILE A 244 -5.86 4.67 8.31
CA ILE A 244 -4.86 3.91 9.07
C ILE A 244 -3.83 3.31 8.11
N SER A 245 -4.29 2.75 6.97
CA SER A 245 -3.39 2.23 5.94
C SER A 245 -2.54 3.34 5.31
N SER A 246 -3.13 4.49 5.01
CA SER A 246 -2.43 5.60 4.32
C SER A 246 -1.55 6.47 5.23
N HIS A 247 -1.57 6.28 6.55
CA HIS A 247 -1.02 7.20 7.54
C HIS A 247 -1.55 8.64 7.43
N LEU A 248 -2.86 8.75 7.26
CA LEU A 248 -3.62 9.99 7.22
C LEU A 248 -4.71 10.02 8.30
N GLU A 249 -4.39 9.47 9.46
CA GLU A 249 -5.27 9.29 10.60
C GLU A 249 -5.89 10.63 11.02
N SER A 250 -5.09 11.71 11.04
CA SER A 250 -5.59 13.04 11.40
C SER A 250 -6.71 13.55 10.50
N VAL A 251 -6.65 13.28 9.19
CA VAL A 251 -7.71 13.69 8.25
C VAL A 251 -8.93 12.77 8.41
N GLY A 252 -8.71 11.47 8.61
CA GLY A 252 -9.77 10.52 8.92
C GLY A 252 -10.56 10.88 10.17
N ILE A 253 -9.86 11.17 11.27
CA ILE A 253 -10.45 11.62 12.54
C ILE A 253 -11.33 12.84 12.32
N LEU A 254 -10.81 13.88 11.65
CA LEU A 254 -11.57 15.09 11.37
C LEU A 254 -12.84 14.80 10.54
N THR A 255 -12.76 13.93 9.53
CA THR A 255 -13.94 13.58 8.72
C THR A 255 -15.03 12.89 9.56
N ILE A 256 -14.64 11.94 10.40
CA ILE A 256 -15.59 11.16 11.23
C ILE A 256 -16.20 12.06 12.32
N GLU A 257 -15.39 12.91 12.97
CA GLU A 257 -15.89 13.89 13.94
C GLU A 257 -16.89 14.87 13.33
N CYS A 258 -16.61 15.36 12.11
CA CYS A 258 -17.54 16.18 11.36
C CYS A 258 -18.87 15.46 11.12
N PHE A 259 -18.83 14.18 10.72
CA PHE A 259 -20.06 13.38 10.53
C PHE A 259 -20.84 13.21 11.82
N ILE A 260 -20.19 12.86 12.93
CA ILE A 260 -20.82 12.70 14.24
C ILE A 260 -21.48 14.01 14.67
N ARG A 261 -20.77 15.14 14.55
CA ARG A 261 -21.28 16.47 14.91
C ARG A 261 -22.52 16.84 14.09
N LEU A 262 -22.50 16.56 12.78
CA LEU A 262 -23.64 16.85 11.90
C LEU A 262 -24.85 15.96 12.20
N ASN A 263 -24.62 14.68 12.49
CA ASN A 263 -25.69 13.76 12.87
C ASN A 263 -26.37 14.22 14.17
N GLN A 264 -25.60 14.65 15.18
CA GLN A 264 -26.14 15.25 16.41
C GLN A 264 -26.93 16.55 16.14
N GLN A 265 -26.44 17.41 15.25
CA GLN A 265 -27.15 18.65 14.89
C GLN A 265 -28.46 18.36 14.16
N ASN A 266 -28.50 17.39 13.26
CA ASN A 266 -29.71 17.00 12.55
C ASN A 266 -30.75 16.37 13.49
N GLU A 267 -30.32 15.58 14.47
CA GLU A 267 -31.18 15.11 15.57
C GLU A 267 -31.76 16.30 16.34
N SER A 268 -30.93 17.27 16.75
CA SER A 268 -31.38 18.47 17.49
C SER A 268 -32.36 19.36 16.71
N LYS A 269 -32.16 19.53 15.39
CA LYS A 269 -33.05 20.30 14.51
C LYS A 269 -34.42 19.61 14.32
N GLN A 270 -34.49 18.27 14.38
CA GLN A 270 -35.75 17.53 14.38
C GLN A 270 -36.61 17.78 15.63
N TYR A 271 -36.01 18.13 16.78
CA TYR A 271 -36.77 18.45 18.00
C TYR A 271 -37.38 19.85 18.00
N ILE A 272 -36.89 20.76 17.15
CA ILE A 272 -37.31 22.18 17.13
C ILE A 272 -38.44 22.41 16.11
N ASN A 273 -38.49 21.64 15.01
CA ASN A 273 -39.45 21.85 13.92
C ASN A 273 -40.57 20.78 13.90
N GLY A 274 -41.49 20.88 14.86
CA GLY A 274 -42.83 20.29 14.78
C GLY A 274 -43.05 18.95 15.52
N PRO A 275 -44.30 18.64 15.95
CA PRO A 275 -44.57 17.52 16.83
C PRO A 275 -44.32 16.19 16.09
N LEU A 276 -43.65 15.26 16.76
CA LEU A 276 -43.43 13.88 16.31
C LEU A 276 -44.73 13.32 15.71
N LYS A 277 -44.80 13.21 14.38
CA LYS A 277 -45.73 12.25 13.78
C LYS A 277 -45.24 10.88 14.26
N LYS A 278 -45.91 10.35 15.30
CA LYS A 278 -45.86 8.95 15.72
C LYS A 278 -46.24 8.08 14.52
N LYS A 279 -45.32 7.89 13.58
CA LYS A 279 -45.21 6.62 12.89
C LYS A 279 -44.46 5.75 13.88
N LEU A 280 -45.07 4.64 14.28
CA LEU A 280 -44.42 3.55 14.98
C LEU A 280 -43.21 3.15 14.11
N LYS A 281 -42.04 3.75 14.35
CA LYS A 281 -40.80 3.27 13.75
C LYS A 281 -40.60 1.90 14.37
N SER A 282 -40.51 0.87 13.54
CA SER A 282 -40.20 -0.47 14.01
C SER A 282 -38.89 -0.43 14.80
N ASP A 283 -38.81 -1.19 15.90
CA ASP A 283 -37.62 -1.24 16.77
C ASP A 283 -36.33 -1.55 15.98
N THR A 284 -36.46 -2.22 14.84
CA THR A 284 -35.38 -2.50 13.88
C THR A 284 -34.73 -1.25 13.27
N ASP A 285 -35.50 -0.21 12.96
CA ASP A 285 -34.96 1.03 12.37
C ASP A 285 -34.21 1.88 13.41
N LEU A 286 -34.67 1.83 14.66
CA LEU A 286 -33.98 2.49 15.78
C LEU A 286 -32.67 1.77 16.12
N ASN A 287 -32.68 0.43 16.14
CA ASN A 287 -31.47 -0.37 16.33
C ASN A 287 -30.45 -0.12 15.21
N ASN A 288 -30.89 0.00 13.96
CA ASN A 288 -30.00 0.35 12.84
C ASN A 288 -29.40 1.76 12.95
N GLN A 289 -30.15 2.74 13.46
CA GLN A 289 -29.64 4.09 13.72
C GLN A 289 -28.63 4.11 14.88
N LEU A 290 -28.90 3.37 15.95
CA LEU A 290 -27.98 3.20 17.07
C LEU A 290 -26.71 2.47 16.64
N TYR A 291 -26.84 1.42 15.83
CA TYR A 291 -25.71 0.68 15.27
C TYR A 291 -24.78 1.59 14.46
N LYS A 292 -25.33 2.38 13.51
CA LYS A 292 -24.52 3.31 12.71
C LYS A 292 -23.80 4.36 13.56
N LYS A 293 -24.44 4.81 14.65
CA LYS A 293 -23.83 5.75 15.58
C LYS A 293 -22.67 5.10 16.33
N ILE A 294 -22.87 3.88 16.83
CA ILE A 294 -21.83 3.13 17.56
C ILE A 294 -20.67 2.75 16.65
N ASP A 295 -20.96 2.34 15.41
CA ASP A 295 -19.95 2.07 14.36
C ASP A 295 -19.07 3.31 14.10
N GLN A 296 -19.68 4.49 13.91
CA GLN A 296 -18.93 5.75 13.76
C GLN A 296 -18.00 6.05 14.94
N TRP A 297 -18.48 5.87 16.16
CA TRP A 297 -17.69 6.08 17.38
C TRP A 297 -16.58 5.04 17.53
N LEU A 298 -16.84 3.78 17.18
CA LEU A 298 -15.85 2.72 17.27
C LEU A 298 -14.75 2.90 16.23
N GLU A 299 -15.09 3.26 15.00
CA GLU A 299 -14.13 3.54 13.94
C GLU A 299 -13.30 4.80 14.24
N LEU A 300 -13.90 5.80 14.89
CA LEU A 300 -13.17 6.94 15.45
C LEU A 300 -12.19 6.49 16.54
N ALA A 301 -12.62 5.62 17.45
CA ALA A 301 -11.77 5.07 18.51
C ALA A 301 -10.60 4.25 17.94
N LYS A 302 -10.81 3.48 16.86
CA LYS A 302 -9.74 2.76 16.15
C LYS A 302 -8.68 3.74 15.59
N CYS A 303 -9.10 4.88 15.02
CA CYS A 303 -8.17 5.90 14.51
C CYS A 303 -7.41 6.63 15.64
N TYR A 304 -8.06 6.95 16.76
CA TYR A 304 -7.37 7.54 17.90
C TYR A 304 -6.38 6.58 18.55
N ARG A 305 -6.73 5.30 18.59
CA ARG A 305 -5.84 4.24 19.09
C ARG A 305 -4.59 4.09 18.22
N SER A 306 -4.69 4.19 16.90
CA SER A 306 -3.50 4.10 16.03
C SER A 306 -2.50 5.26 16.25
N LEU A 307 -2.96 6.39 16.80
CA LEU A 307 -2.13 7.52 17.25
C LEU A 307 -1.66 7.40 18.71
N ALA A 308 -2.04 6.31 19.41
CA ALA A 308 -1.85 6.11 20.85
C ALA A 308 -2.46 7.18 21.77
N ASN A 309 -3.53 7.85 21.31
CA ASN A 309 -4.29 8.79 22.14
C ASN A 309 -5.35 8.04 22.96
N TYR A 310 -4.91 7.32 23.98
CA TYR A 310 -5.78 6.48 24.81
C TYR A 310 -6.80 7.28 25.64
N ASP A 311 -6.50 8.53 26.00
CA ASP A 311 -7.43 9.41 26.74
C ASP A 311 -8.71 9.70 25.95
N ASP A 312 -8.57 9.99 24.66
CA ASP A 312 -9.71 10.26 23.76
C ASP A 312 -10.52 8.99 23.52
N VAL A 313 -9.84 7.84 23.34
CA VAL A 313 -10.47 6.53 23.21
C VAL A 313 -11.33 6.22 24.44
N ARG A 314 -10.78 6.41 25.64
CA ARG A 314 -11.52 6.25 26.91
C ARG A 314 -12.73 7.20 26.98
N GLY A 315 -12.54 8.45 26.56
CA GLY A 315 -13.62 9.44 26.45
C GLY A 315 -14.78 8.92 25.59
N ILE A 316 -14.49 8.41 24.40
CA ILE A 316 -15.48 7.87 23.46
C ILE A 316 -16.24 6.68 24.07
N PHE A 317 -15.53 5.69 24.61
CA PHE A 317 -16.17 4.49 25.16
C PHE A 317 -17.01 4.80 26.40
N SER A 318 -16.62 5.81 27.21
CA SER A 318 -17.41 6.24 28.37
C SER A 318 -18.74 6.89 28.00
N GLN A 319 -18.80 7.52 26.83
CA GLN A 319 -19.97 8.25 26.35
C GLN A 319 -20.90 7.39 25.46
N THR A 320 -20.39 6.27 24.94
CA THR A 320 -21.13 5.43 24.00
C THR A 320 -22.06 4.48 24.76
N PRO A 321 -23.39 4.61 24.62
CA PRO A 321 -24.34 3.75 25.32
C PRO A 321 -24.32 2.34 24.73
N GLY A 322 -24.29 1.32 25.59
CA GLY A 322 -24.40 -0.10 25.18
C GLY A 322 -23.12 -0.92 25.30
N LEU A 323 -21.98 -0.30 25.58
CA LEU A 323 -20.73 -1.01 25.85
C LEU A 323 -20.68 -1.60 27.26
N LYS A 324 -19.98 -2.73 27.39
CA LYS A 324 -19.79 -3.38 28.68
C LYS A 324 -18.73 -2.68 29.52
N SER A 325 -18.90 -2.68 30.83
CA SER A 325 -17.94 -2.08 31.77
C SER A 325 -16.56 -2.75 31.74
N ILE A 326 -16.49 -4.02 31.31
CA ILE A 326 -15.23 -4.77 31.16
C ILE A 326 -14.34 -4.15 30.08
N THR A 327 -14.91 -3.57 29.03
CA THR A 327 -14.14 -2.98 27.93
C THR A 327 -13.42 -1.73 28.38
N LEU A 328 -14.12 -0.88 29.13
CA LEU A 328 -13.56 0.31 29.76
C LEU A 328 -12.42 -0.05 30.71
N ARG A 329 -12.62 -1.06 31.55
CA ARG A 329 -11.59 -1.55 32.44
C ARG A 329 -10.35 -2.04 31.68
N ALA A 330 -10.55 -2.83 30.62
CA ALA A 330 -9.44 -3.34 29.82
C ALA A 330 -8.65 -2.22 29.13
N ILE A 331 -9.33 -1.17 28.65
CA ILE A 331 -8.69 0.02 28.07
C ILE A 331 -7.92 0.82 29.12
N GLU A 332 -8.44 0.95 30.35
CA GLU A 332 -7.73 1.60 31.45
C GLU A 332 -6.43 0.86 31.78
N GLU A 333 -6.48 -0.47 31.84
CA GLU A 333 -5.31 -1.32 32.04
C GLU A 333 -4.30 -1.19 30.88
N GLU A 334 -4.76 -1.15 29.63
CA GLU A 334 -3.92 -0.90 28.44
C GLU A 334 -3.25 0.49 28.49
N SER A 335 -3.99 1.53 28.91
CA SER A 335 -3.48 2.90 29.03
C SER A 335 -2.37 3.02 30.08
N HIS A 336 -2.44 2.21 31.14
CA HIS A 336 -1.41 2.11 32.17
C HIS A 336 -0.23 1.22 31.77
N THR A 337 -0.22 0.70 30.53
CA THR A 337 0.79 -0.24 30.00
C THR A 337 0.85 -1.58 30.74
N ASP A 338 -0.19 -1.93 31.50
CA ASP A 338 -0.31 -3.25 32.13
C ASP A 338 -1.01 -4.22 31.17
N PHE A 339 -0.26 -4.67 30.18
CA PHE A 339 -0.78 -5.53 29.12
C PHE A 339 -1.18 -6.92 29.60
N LEU A 340 -0.66 -7.39 30.75
CA LEU A 340 -1.01 -8.71 31.28
C LEU A 340 -2.43 -8.68 31.87
N LEU A 341 -2.73 -7.68 32.70
CA LEU A 341 -4.08 -7.50 33.22
C LEU A 341 -5.06 -7.23 32.09
N ALA A 342 -4.70 -6.35 31.14
CA ALA A 342 -5.54 -6.05 29.99
C ALA A 342 -5.86 -7.31 29.17
N LEU A 343 -4.85 -8.17 28.92
CA LEU A 343 -5.05 -9.45 28.21
C LEU A 343 -6.04 -10.35 28.95
N ASN A 344 -5.90 -10.50 30.27
CA ASN A 344 -6.83 -11.30 31.06
C ASN A 344 -8.25 -10.71 31.00
N SER A 345 -8.38 -9.38 31.11
CA SER A 345 -9.67 -8.70 30.98
C SER A 345 -10.30 -8.96 29.61
N TYR A 346 -9.55 -8.89 28.50
CA TYR A 346 -10.06 -9.21 27.16
C TYR A 346 -10.43 -10.68 26.99
N VAL A 347 -9.62 -11.61 27.48
CA VAL A 347 -9.93 -13.06 27.44
C VAL A 347 -11.19 -13.35 28.25
N THR A 348 -11.32 -12.79 29.45
CA THR A 348 -12.54 -12.94 30.25
C THR A 348 -13.77 -12.34 29.57
N ALA A 349 -13.61 -11.23 28.82
CA ALA A 349 -14.70 -10.65 28.04
C ALA A 349 -15.16 -11.60 26.92
N LEU A 350 -14.21 -12.21 26.21
CA LEU A 350 -14.50 -13.18 25.15
C LEU A 350 -15.17 -14.46 25.69
N GLU A 351 -14.73 -14.95 26.85
CA GLU A 351 -15.30 -16.15 27.48
C GLU A 351 -16.70 -15.90 28.07
N GLN A 352 -16.93 -14.73 28.65
CA GLN A 352 -18.22 -14.37 29.26
C GLN A 352 -19.30 -14.08 28.23
N TYR A 353 -18.91 -13.62 27.03
CA TYR A 353 -19.83 -13.21 25.98
C TYR A 353 -19.46 -13.84 24.61
N PRO A 354 -19.58 -15.17 24.47
CA PRO A 354 -19.35 -15.83 23.19
C PRO A 354 -20.45 -15.45 22.18
N LEU A 355 -20.08 -15.27 20.91
CA LEU A 355 -21.07 -15.17 19.82
C LEU A 355 -21.77 -16.52 19.67
N THR A 356 -23.03 -16.60 20.10
CA THR A 356 -23.94 -17.72 19.80
C THR A 356 -24.94 -17.29 18.72
N ASP A 357 -25.51 -18.25 17.99
CA ASP A 357 -26.44 -17.99 16.87
C ASP A 357 -27.66 -17.13 17.26
N GLU A 358 -28.02 -17.06 18.55
CA GLU A 358 -29.10 -16.21 19.08
C GLU A 358 -28.69 -14.73 19.29
N THR A 359 -27.38 -14.45 19.38
CA THR A 359 -26.78 -13.10 19.58
C THR A 359 -26.36 -12.41 18.28
N LEU A 360 -26.50 -13.07 17.13
CA LEU A 360 -26.29 -12.48 15.79
C LEU A 360 -27.21 -11.28 15.50
N ASN A 361 -28.25 -11.08 16.31
CA ASN A 361 -29.14 -9.91 16.20
C ASN A 361 -28.56 -8.64 16.85
N ASP A 362 -27.56 -8.76 17.72
CA ASP A 362 -26.92 -7.60 18.38
C ASP A 362 -25.64 -7.22 17.63
N SER A 363 -25.79 -6.45 16.55
CA SER A 363 -24.65 -5.97 15.74
C SER A 363 -23.62 -5.15 16.54
N ILE A 364 -24.02 -4.62 17.71
CA ILE A 364 -23.12 -3.93 18.66
C ILE A 364 -22.12 -4.91 19.30
N LEU A 365 -22.57 -6.13 19.60
CA LEU A 365 -21.73 -7.16 20.22
C LEU A 365 -20.65 -7.66 19.26
N GLU A 366 -20.98 -7.79 17.97
CA GLU A 366 -20.02 -8.19 16.93
C GLU A 366 -18.86 -7.18 16.83
N LEU A 367 -19.18 -5.89 16.80
CA LEU A 367 -18.21 -4.81 16.78
C LEU A 367 -17.35 -4.77 18.05
N GLU A 368 -17.95 -4.98 19.21
CA GLU A 368 -17.24 -5.06 20.50
C GLU A 368 -16.29 -6.27 20.55
N HIS A 369 -16.72 -7.41 20.01
CA HIS A 369 -15.91 -8.62 19.90
C HIS A 369 -14.73 -8.43 18.93
N GLU A 370 -14.94 -7.80 17.77
CA GLU A 370 -13.86 -7.43 16.84
C GLU A 370 -12.83 -6.56 17.57
N PHE A 371 -13.30 -5.55 18.31
CA PHE A 371 -12.42 -4.69 19.09
C PHE A 371 -11.63 -5.47 20.16
N TRP A 372 -12.26 -6.39 20.90
CA TRP A 372 -11.56 -7.22 21.89
C TRP A 372 -10.52 -8.12 21.25
N THR A 373 -10.85 -8.79 20.16
CA THR A 373 -9.90 -9.65 19.46
C THR A 373 -8.69 -8.85 18.98
N GLN A 374 -8.90 -7.68 18.38
CA GLN A 374 -7.80 -6.80 17.95
C GLN A 374 -6.94 -6.34 19.14
N SER A 375 -7.58 -5.97 20.26
CA SER A 375 -6.89 -5.49 21.45
C SER A 375 -6.08 -6.58 22.14
N MET A 376 -6.65 -7.78 22.23
CA MET A 376 -5.99 -8.97 22.75
C MET A 376 -4.76 -9.32 21.91
N LEU A 377 -4.85 -9.28 20.59
CA LEU A 377 -3.71 -9.54 19.70
C LEU A 377 -2.60 -8.50 19.88
N ASN A 378 -2.96 -7.22 20.05
CA ASN A 378 -1.96 -6.19 20.35
C ASN A 378 -1.26 -6.43 21.71
N CYS A 379 -2.03 -6.74 22.76
CA CYS A 379 -1.46 -7.07 24.07
C CYS A 379 -0.53 -8.30 24.00
N CYS A 380 -0.94 -9.34 23.26
CA CYS A 380 -0.10 -10.52 23.02
C CYS A 380 1.21 -10.16 22.30
N ASN A 381 1.16 -9.25 21.32
CA ASN A 381 2.34 -8.78 20.59
C ASN A 381 3.31 -8.03 21.52
N GLN A 382 2.79 -7.14 22.38
CA GLN A 382 3.59 -6.38 23.34
C GLN A 382 4.21 -7.29 24.42
N LEU A 383 3.49 -8.33 24.86
CA LEU A 383 3.96 -9.33 25.84
C LEU A 383 4.87 -10.41 25.24
N ASN A 384 5.11 -10.40 23.91
CA ASN A 384 5.82 -11.46 23.17
C ASN A 384 5.20 -12.87 23.34
N ASN A 385 3.89 -12.96 23.59
CA ASN A 385 3.21 -14.23 23.78
C ASN A 385 2.69 -14.79 22.45
N TRP A 386 3.62 -15.34 21.66
CA TRP A 386 3.32 -15.83 20.32
C TRP A 386 2.46 -17.10 20.30
N THR A 387 2.52 -17.92 21.35
CA THR A 387 1.77 -19.19 21.41
C THR A 387 0.27 -18.94 21.59
N ILE A 388 -0.12 -18.06 22.53
CA ILE A 388 -1.52 -17.67 22.73
C ILE A 388 -2.06 -16.98 21.48
N MET A 389 -1.27 -16.09 20.89
CA MET A 389 -1.65 -15.41 19.64
C MET A 389 -1.91 -16.39 18.50
N SER A 390 -1.00 -17.34 18.27
CA SER A 390 -1.18 -18.37 17.23
C SER A 390 -2.40 -19.24 17.49
N LYS A 391 -2.66 -19.63 18.75
CA LYS A 391 -3.81 -20.49 19.10
C LYS A 391 -5.15 -19.77 18.88
N HIS A 392 -5.24 -18.48 19.22
CA HIS A 392 -6.47 -17.71 19.00
C HIS A 392 -6.73 -17.40 17.52
N ILE A 393 -5.70 -17.19 16.72
CA ILE A 393 -5.85 -16.97 15.27
C ILE A 393 -6.17 -18.28 14.56
N PHE A 394 -5.45 -19.34 14.91
CA PHE A 394 -5.58 -20.66 14.30
C PHE A 394 -6.40 -21.62 15.19
N ILE A 395 -7.67 -21.29 15.40
CA ILE A 395 -8.62 -22.23 16.02
C ILE A 395 -8.92 -23.35 15.01
N ASP A 396 -9.00 -24.59 15.51
CA ASP A 396 -9.08 -25.84 14.74
C ASP A 396 -9.82 -25.70 13.39
N ASN A 397 -9.07 -25.88 12.29
CA ASN A 397 -9.44 -25.81 10.86
C ASN A 397 -9.25 -24.49 10.10
N THR A 398 -8.71 -23.44 10.73
CA THR A 398 -8.30 -22.24 9.98
C THR A 398 -6.92 -22.43 9.36
N THR A 399 -6.82 -22.25 8.04
CA THR A 399 -5.54 -22.24 7.31
C THR A 399 -5.26 -20.83 6.80
N PHE A 400 -4.04 -20.56 6.33
CA PHE A 400 -3.74 -19.27 5.69
C PHE A 400 -4.67 -18.98 4.49
N ASP A 401 -5.19 -20.01 3.82
CA ASP A 401 -6.15 -19.84 2.72
C ASP A 401 -7.57 -19.47 3.19
N THR A 402 -8.00 -19.92 4.37
CA THR A 402 -9.29 -19.47 4.95
C THR A 402 -9.19 -18.01 5.40
N LEU A 403 -8.05 -17.61 5.99
CA LEU A 403 -7.78 -16.22 6.35
C LEU A 403 -7.75 -15.30 5.12
N TRP A 404 -7.23 -15.80 3.99
CA TRP A 404 -7.23 -15.05 2.74
C TRP A 404 -8.62 -14.82 2.15
N SER A 405 -9.57 -15.71 2.42
CA SER A 405 -10.90 -15.67 1.82
C SER A 405 -11.79 -14.56 2.39
N ASN A 406 -11.47 -14.00 3.56
CA ASN A 406 -12.22 -12.92 4.19
C ASN A 406 -11.38 -11.62 4.22
N ALA A 407 -11.81 -10.62 3.45
CA ALA A 407 -11.09 -9.34 3.32
C ALA A 407 -10.96 -8.56 4.64
N HIS A 408 -11.98 -8.60 5.50
CA HIS A 408 -11.92 -7.90 6.79
C HIS A 408 -10.92 -8.57 7.74
N GLN A 409 -10.94 -9.90 7.81
CA GLN A 409 -10.00 -10.67 8.63
C GLN A 409 -8.56 -10.60 8.08
N LEU A 410 -8.40 -10.52 6.76
CA LEU A 410 -7.09 -10.39 6.10
C LEU A 410 -6.34 -9.14 6.59
N ASN A 411 -7.03 -7.99 6.71
CA ASN A 411 -6.38 -6.74 7.10
C ASN A 411 -5.93 -6.74 8.57
N TYR A 412 -6.73 -7.32 9.48
CA TYR A 412 -6.45 -7.26 10.91
C TYR A 412 -5.66 -8.47 11.44
N LEU A 413 -5.96 -9.70 10.99
CA LEU A 413 -5.39 -10.93 11.55
C LEU A 413 -4.09 -11.37 10.88
N MET A 414 -3.98 -11.21 9.55
CA MET A 414 -2.79 -11.62 8.78
C MET A 414 -1.48 -11.02 9.31
N PRO A 415 -1.43 -9.72 9.68
CA PRO A 415 -0.37 -9.12 10.47
C PRO A 415 0.19 -9.98 11.60
N TYR A 416 -0.67 -10.27 12.56
CA TYR A 416 -0.34 -10.95 13.79
C TYR A 416 -0.07 -12.44 13.53
N ALA A 417 -0.74 -13.02 12.54
CA ALA A 417 -0.56 -14.42 12.14
C ALA A 417 0.85 -14.67 11.60
N ILE A 418 1.28 -13.88 10.60
CA ILE A 418 2.63 -14.00 10.01
C ILE A 418 3.68 -13.72 11.08
N ARG A 419 3.51 -12.65 11.86
CA ARG A 419 4.43 -12.26 12.93
C ARG A 419 4.59 -13.37 13.97
N ALA A 420 3.49 -13.89 14.51
CA ALA A 420 3.52 -14.90 15.56
C ALA A 420 4.15 -16.21 15.07
N LYS A 421 3.73 -16.71 13.91
CA LYS A 421 4.30 -17.93 13.34
C LYS A 421 5.78 -17.77 13.00
N LEU A 422 6.20 -16.62 12.46
CA LEU A 422 7.60 -16.33 12.18
C LEU A 422 8.45 -16.26 13.45
N LYS A 423 7.96 -15.58 14.49
CA LYS A 423 8.67 -15.52 15.76
C LYS A 423 8.77 -16.90 16.40
N LEU A 424 7.70 -17.71 16.37
CA LEU A 424 7.74 -19.11 16.81
C LEU A 424 8.71 -19.96 15.98
N LEU A 425 8.86 -19.71 14.68
CA LEU A 425 9.88 -20.42 13.87
C LEU A 425 11.31 -20.09 14.30
N ILE A 426 11.57 -18.84 14.70
CA ILE A 426 12.89 -18.39 15.14
C ILE A 426 13.19 -18.83 16.59
N THR A 427 12.22 -18.71 17.50
CA THR A 427 12.43 -18.93 18.94
C THR A 427 11.97 -20.31 19.44
N GLY A 428 11.08 -20.97 18.70
CA GLY A 428 10.35 -22.14 19.18
C GLY A 428 11.19 -23.40 19.27
N ASN A 429 10.67 -24.36 20.04
CA ASN A 429 11.23 -25.70 20.18
C ASN A 429 11.07 -26.51 18.88
N GLU A 430 11.86 -27.58 18.67
CA GLU A 430 11.77 -28.41 17.44
C GLU A 430 10.33 -28.86 17.10
N LYS A 431 9.50 -29.12 18.11
CA LYS A 431 8.08 -29.48 17.92
C LYS A 431 7.24 -28.30 17.42
N GLU A 432 7.43 -27.12 17.98
CA GLU A 432 6.73 -25.91 17.57
C GLU A 432 7.20 -25.49 16.16
N GLN A 433 8.48 -25.64 15.84
CA GLN A 433 9.00 -25.43 14.49
C GLN A 433 8.33 -26.35 13.45
N LEU A 434 8.09 -27.62 13.80
CA LEU A 434 7.41 -28.58 12.93
C LEU A 434 5.95 -28.21 12.68
N GLU A 435 5.23 -27.75 13.69
CA GLU A 435 3.85 -27.25 13.58
C GLU A 435 3.76 -25.99 12.72
N GLN A 436 4.81 -25.16 12.70
CA GLN A 436 4.85 -23.95 11.90
C GLN A 436 5.30 -24.16 10.45
N ASN A 437 5.53 -25.40 10.01
CA ASN A 437 5.80 -25.73 8.60
C ASN A 437 4.67 -25.29 7.66
N ASP A 438 3.46 -25.04 8.17
CA ASP A 438 2.36 -24.44 7.41
C ASP A 438 2.74 -23.10 6.78
N LEU A 439 3.50 -22.25 7.49
CA LEU A 439 3.96 -20.97 6.95
C LEU A 439 5.01 -21.19 5.85
N CYS A 440 5.91 -22.16 6.05
CA CYS A 440 6.88 -22.56 5.03
C CYS A 440 6.18 -23.10 3.77
N GLN A 441 5.16 -23.94 3.92
CA GLN A 441 4.35 -24.44 2.82
C GLN A 441 3.60 -23.30 2.11
N PHE A 442 3.03 -22.36 2.87
CA PHE A 442 2.34 -21.20 2.31
C PHE A 442 3.27 -20.33 1.46
N PHE A 443 4.44 -19.94 1.96
CA PHE A 443 5.43 -19.17 1.19
C PHE A 443 6.01 -19.96 0.02
N ASN A 444 6.24 -21.27 0.16
CA ASN A 444 6.70 -22.10 -0.94
C ASN A 444 5.63 -22.24 -2.04
N ASN A 445 4.36 -22.39 -1.69
CA ASN A 445 3.25 -22.43 -2.64
C ASN A 445 3.09 -21.11 -3.42
N LEU A 446 3.46 -19.98 -2.82
CA LEU A 446 3.55 -18.69 -3.50
C LEU A 446 4.73 -18.62 -4.50
N SER A 447 5.80 -19.41 -4.27
CA SER A 447 7.00 -19.45 -5.12
C SER A 447 6.95 -20.53 -6.22
N THR A 448 6.34 -21.69 -6.00
CA THR A 448 6.45 -22.87 -6.88
C THR A 448 5.52 -22.85 -8.08
N ASN A 449 4.38 -22.17 -8.00
CA ASN A 449 3.41 -22.09 -9.10
C ASN A 449 3.84 -21.16 -10.27
N SER A 450 5.01 -20.55 -10.18
CA SER A 450 5.68 -19.81 -11.26
C SER A 450 6.05 -20.70 -12.46
N ASN A 451 6.40 -21.97 -12.22
CA ASN A 451 7.10 -22.79 -13.23
C ASN A 451 6.22 -23.89 -13.85
N ASN A 452 5.03 -24.17 -13.32
CA ASN A 452 4.07 -25.16 -13.84
C ASN A 452 2.80 -24.48 -14.36
N THR A 453 2.94 -23.48 -15.22
CA THR A 453 1.83 -22.78 -15.87
C THR A 453 1.46 -23.43 -17.21
N ILE A 454 0.73 -24.54 -17.13
CA ILE A 454 -0.19 -24.92 -18.21
C ILE A 454 -1.57 -25.15 -17.57
N ILE A 455 -2.43 -24.14 -17.71
CA ILE A 455 -3.89 -24.24 -17.71
C ILE A 455 -4.54 -24.64 -16.37
N THR A 456 -4.58 -23.74 -15.39
CA THR A 456 -5.74 -23.61 -14.47
C THR A 456 -5.86 -22.15 -14.02
N GLY A 457 -7.08 -21.62 -13.90
CA GLY A 457 -7.39 -20.21 -13.60
C GLY A 457 -6.98 -19.69 -12.21
N ASN A 458 -6.10 -20.39 -11.50
CA ASN A 458 -5.64 -20.07 -10.14
C ASN A 458 -4.30 -19.31 -10.12
N SER A 459 -3.71 -19.01 -11.28
CA SER A 459 -2.44 -18.26 -11.39
C SER A 459 -2.61 -16.76 -11.10
N GLU A 460 -3.78 -16.19 -11.42
CA GLU A 460 -4.05 -14.77 -11.15
C GLU A 460 -4.18 -14.50 -9.65
N THR A 461 -4.92 -15.34 -8.91
CA THR A 461 -5.10 -15.19 -7.46
C THR A 461 -3.81 -15.43 -6.68
N THR A 462 -2.93 -16.32 -7.15
CA THR A 462 -1.61 -16.56 -6.53
C THR A 462 -0.63 -15.43 -6.81
N PHE A 463 -0.67 -14.81 -7.99
CA PHE A 463 0.10 -13.60 -8.28
C PHE A 463 -0.35 -12.41 -7.42
N VAL A 464 -1.67 -12.19 -7.26
CA VAL A 464 -2.20 -11.15 -6.37
C VAL A 464 -1.78 -11.41 -4.92
N LYS A 465 -1.92 -12.66 -4.43
CA LYS A 465 -1.45 -13.08 -3.10
C LYS A 465 0.02 -12.75 -2.88
N ARG A 466 0.87 -13.13 -3.84
CA ARG A 466 2.31 -12.90 -3.76
C ARG A 466 2.64 -11.41 -3.76
N SER A 467 2.07 -10.66 -4.70
CA SER A 467 2.27 -9.21 -4.79
C SER A 467 1.85 -8.54 -3.49
N TYR A 468 0.69 -8.88 -2.92
CA TYR A 468 0.24 -8.33 -1.64
C TYR A 468 1.24 -8.60 -0.50
N ILE A 469 1.71 -9.85 -0.36
CA ILE A 469 2.62 -10.22 0.73
C ILE A 469 4.01 -9.60 0.55
N GLU A 470 4.57 -9.63 -0.67
CA GLU A 470 5.85 -8.98 -0.96
C GLU A 470 5.82 -7.50 -0.63
N LYS A 471 4.67 -6.87 -0.88
CA LYS A 471 4.44 -5.45 -0.65
C LYS A 471 4.18 -5.10 0.81
N GLN A 472 3.40 -5.91 1.53
CA GLN A 472 3.05 -5.65 2.94
C GLN A 472 4.10 -6.11 3.95
N TYR A 473 4.79 -7.21 3.67
CA TYR A 473 5.67 -7.89 4.65
C TYR A 473 7.10 -8.12 4.13
N PRO A 474 7.78 -7.10 3.59
CA PRO A 474 9.10 -7.31 3.01
C PRO A 474 10.15 -7.69 4.07
N PHE A 475 10.02 -7.18 5.30
CA PHE A 475 10.91 -7.52 6.40
C PHE A 475 10.71 -8.96 6.89
N GLU A 476 9.47 -9.37 7.11
CA GLU A 476 9.15 -10.74 7.52
C GLU A 476 9.62 -11.74 6.45
N LEU A 477 9.40 -11.44 5.17
CA LEU A 477 9.92 -12.27 4.08
C LEU A 477 11.46 -12.36 4.09
N ALA A 478 12.16 -11.25 4.30
CA ALA A 478 13.61 -11.27 4.42
C ALA A 478 14.08 -12.17 5.56
N THR A 479 13.46 -12.06 6.75
CA THR A 479 13.80 -12.92 7.89
C THR A 479 13.48 -14.39 7.65
N PHE A 480 12.42 -14.67 6.90
CA PHE A 480 12.05 -16.03 6.52
C PHE A 480 13.05 -16.65 5.54
N PHE A 481 13.46 -15.92 4.49
CA PHE A 481 14.48 -16.40 3.55
C PHE A 481 15.86 -16.57 4.21
N LEU A 482 16.17 -15.73 5.21
CA LEU A 482 17.36 -15.90 6.04
C LEU A 482 17.29 -17.21 6.83
N TYR A 483 16.14 -17.54 7.42
CA TYR A 483 15.93 -18.84 8.09
C TYR A 483 16.11 -20.03 7.12
N GLN A 484 15.62 -19.91 5.87
CA GLN A 484 15.81 -20.92 4.83
C GLN A 484 17.23 -20.96 4.23
N LYS A 485 18.11 -20.02 4.61
CA LYS A 485 19.48 -19.84 4.09
C LYS A 485 19.56 -19.44 2.61
N ASP A 486 18.52 -18.79 2.07
CA ASP A 486 18.53 -18.17 0.74
C ASP A 486 18.90 -16.68 0.86
N PHE A 487 20.19 -16.39 0.82
CA PHE A 487 20.72 -15.04 1.06
C PHE A 487 20.42 -14.05 -0.06
N ASP A 488 20.33 -14.51 -1.32
CA ASP A 488 20.10 -13.62 -2.45
C ASP A 488 18.70 -13.00 -2.40
N ARG A 489 17.69 -13.82 -2.09
CA ARG A 489 16.31 -13.35 -1.90
C ARG A 489 16.19 -12.49 -0.66
N ALA A 490 16.81 -12.88 0.45
CA ALA A 490 16.80 -12.09 1.67
C ALA A 490 17.35 -10.67 1.42
N LYS A 491 18.48 -10.54 0.72
CA LYS A 491 19.07 -9.24 0.37
C LYS A 491 18.15 -8.38 -0.49
N TYR A 492 17.48 -8.97 -1.48
CA TYR A 492 16.51 -8.26 -2.31
C TYR A 492 15.36 -7.67 -1.47
N TYR A 493 14.75 -8.48 -0.60
CA TYR A 493 13.63 -8.03 0.22
C TYR A 493 14.04 -7.01 1.30
N ILE A 494 15.26 -7.07 1.83
CA ILE A 494 15.80 -6.04 2.75
C ILE A 494 15.96 -4.71 2.02
N GLN A 495 16.56 -4.71 0.83
CA GLN A 495 16.69 -3.49 0.03
C GLN A 495 15.32 -2.90 -0.29
N TYR A 496 14.37 -3.76 -0.67
CA TYR A 496 13.00 -3.35 -0.92
C TYR A 496 12.30 -2.78 0.32
N ALA A 497 12.51 -3.37 1.50
CA ALA A 497 12.00 -2.85 2.77
C ALA A 497 12.58 -1.46 3.10
N LYS A 498 13.86 -1.23 2.81
CA LYS A 498 14.49 0.10 2.98
C LYS A 498 13.87 1.14 2.03
N GLU A 499 13.62 0.77 0.78
CA GLU A 499 12.91 1.64 -0.16
C GLU A 499 11.48 1.96 0.30
N GLN A 500 10.76 0.97 0.84
CA GLN A 500 9.43 1.19 1.44
C GLN A 500 9.48 2.12 2.63
N PHE A 501 10.46 1.93 3.51
CA PHE A 501 10.66 2.80 4.65
C PHE A 501 10.86 4.26 4.23
N LEU A 502 11.69 4.52 3.21
CA LEU A 502 11.93 5.88 2.72
C LEU A 502 10.66 6.52 2.16
N LEU A 503 9.87 5.77 1.40
CA LEU A 503 8.59 6.23 0.88
C LEU A 503 7.64 6.57 2.03
N ARG A 504 7.49 5.68 3.01
CA ARG A 504 6.66 5.90 4.20
C ARG A 504 7.11 7.11 5.00
N TRP A 505 8.41 7.25 5.24
CA TRP A 505 8.97 8.39 5.95
C TRP A 505 8.66 9.72 5.26
N SER A 506 8.65 9.73 3.92
CA SER A 506 8.33 10.91 3.13
C SER A 506 6.87 11.33 3.21
N THR A 507 5.94 10.39 3.39
CA THR A 507 4.49 10.66 3.45
C THR A 507 4.02 11.09 4.83
N LEU A 508 4.76 10.74 5.89
CA LEU A 508 4.38 11.07 7.26
C LEU A 508 4.42 12.56 7.55
N SER A 509 3.32 13.06 8.12
CA SER A 509 3.23 14.42 8.65
C SER A 509 4.38 14.73 9.62
N ARG A 510 4.90 15.95 9.56
CA ARG A 510 5.90 16.46 10.52
C ARG A 510 5.36 16.61 11.93
N LEU A 511 4.04 16.67 12.07
CA LEU A 511 3.35 16.92 13.34
C LEU A 511 3.03 15.64 14.11
N SER A 512 2.98 14.47 13.45
CA SER A 512 2.78 13.20 14.16
C SER A 512 4.13 12.72 14.71
N GLU A 513 4.41 13.07 15.96
CA GLU A 513 5.63 12.64 16.66
C GLU A 513 5.64 11.13 16.93
N TYR A 514 4.49 10.58 17.29
CA TYR A 514 4.33 9.17 17.63
C TYR A 514 4.61 8.27 16.42
N ASP A 515 3.96 8.51 15.28
CA ASP A 515 4.17 7.69 14.08
C ASP A 515 5.60 7.78 13.54
N ARG A 516 6.23 8.95 13.70
CA ARG A 516 7.63 9.13 13.33
C ARG A 516 8.56 8.33 14.22
N LYS A 517 8.29 8.33 15.52
CA LYS A 517 9.09 7.58 16.48
C LYS A 517 8.98 6.08 16.22
N THR A 518 7.77 5.55 16.03
CA THR A 518 7.56 4.12 15.75
C THR A 518 8.20 3.70 14.43
N THR A 519 8.11 4.53 13.40
CA THR A 519 8.74 4.23 12.10
C THR A 519 10.26 4.28 12.13
N ILE A 520 10.87 5.25 12.81
CA ILE A 520 12.34 5.32 12.95
C ILE A 520 12.89 4.08 13.68
N GLN A 521 12.17 3.55 14.66
CA GLN A 521 12.61 2.37 15.41
C GLN A 521 12.81 1.13 14.51
N LEU A 522 12.09 1.05 13.37
CA LEU A 522 12.22 -0.06 12.41
C LEU A 522 13.54 -0.02 11.62
N ILE A 523 14.21 1.13 11.55
CA ILE A 523 15.45 1.30 10.79
C ILE A 523 16.56 0.40 11.34
N GLN A 524 16.71 0.33 12.66
CA GLN A 524 17.78 -0.44 13.29
C GLN A 524 17.73 -1.93 12.89
N PRO A 525 16.58 -2.64 13.03
CA PRO A 525 16.43 -4.01 12.54
C PRO A 525 16.77 -4.20 11.05
N TYR A 526 16.46 -3.23 10.18
CA TYR A 526 16.75 -3.32 8.75
C TYR A 526 18.25 -3.27 8.45
N TYR A 527 19.02 -2.52 9.23
CA TYR A 527 20.48 -2.52 9.09
C TYR A 527 21.13 -3.71 9.78
N GLU A 528 20.58 -4.19 10.90
CA GLU A 528 21.07 -5.40 11.57
C GLU A 528 20.90 -6.66 10.73
N LEU A 529 19.85 -6.76 9.91
CA LEU A 529 19.68 -7.88 8.97
C LEU A 529 20.55 -7.77 7.71
N ASP A 530 20.94 -6.56 7.33
CA ASP A 530 21.78 -6.33 6.14
C ASP A 530 23.27 -6.54 6.43
N GLN A 531 23.67 -6.40 7.70
CA GLN A 531 24.99 -6.74 8.21
C GLN A 531 25.13 -8.26 8.38
#